data_AF-U7V4Q7-F1
#
_entry.id   AF-U7V4Q7-F1
#
_cell.length_a   1.000
_cell.length_b   1.000
_cell.length_c   1.000
_cell.angle_alpha   90.00
_cell.angle_beta   90.00
_cell.angle_gamma   90.00
#
_symmetry.space_group_name_H-M   'P 1'
#
loop_
_entity.id
_entity.type
_entity.pdbx_description
1 polymer ?
#
loop_
_entity_poly.entity_id
_entity_poly.type
_entity_poly.pdbx_seq_one_letter_code
_entity_poly.pdbx_strand_id
1 'polypeptide(L)'
;MPTILGWGITLFSVNIFWIFFRAINLNNAIKVLKAMFIINTNSFLISLKYKNALNNSMGNKLILLLLVIAILISIFSINSSQKKDIFKTTKFRFLECLLFLFSSIMLVNRLASFLYFNF
;
A
#
# COMPACT_ATOMS: atom_id res chain seq x y z
N MET A 1 -13.26 21.22 -16.89
CA MET A 1 -12.84 19.80 -16.76
C MET A 1 -13.29 19.29 -15.41
N PRO A 2 -13.83 18.08 -15.29
CA PRO A 2 -14.09 17.50 -13.97
C PRO A 2 -12.78 17.40 -13.18
N THR A 3 -12.82 17.76 -11.90
CA THR A 3 -11.64 17.90 -11.02
C THR A 3 -10.78 16.64 -11.01
N ILE A 4 -11.42 15.47 -11.01
CA ILE A 4 -10.74 14.17 -11.03
C ILE A 4 -9.88 13.95 -12.28
N LEU A 5 -10.34 14.40 -13.46
CA LEU A 5 -9.58 14.27 -14.70
C LEU A 5 -8.40 15.24 -14.70
N GLY A 6 -8.58 16.44 -14.14
CA GLY A 6 -7.48 17.39 -13.95
C GLY A 6 -6.36 16.79 -13.10
N TRP A 7 -6.71 16.19 -11.95
CA TRP A 7 -5.76 15.49 -11.08
C TRP A 7 -5.09 14.28 -11.76
N GLY A 8 -5.85 13.50 -12.54
CA GLY A 8 -5.29 12.37 -13.28
C GLY A 8 -4.24 12.81 -14.30
N ILE A 9 -4.54 13.86 -15.07
CA ILE A 9 -3.62 14.38 -16.10
C ILE A 9 -2.37 14.99 -15.48
N THR A 10 -2.50 15.73 -14.37
CA THR A 10 -1.35 16.33 -13.68
C THR A 10 -0.43 15.26 -13.10
N LEU A 11 -0.97 14.26 -12.40
CA LEU A 11 -0.19 13.15 -11.84
C LEU A 11 0.51 12.34 -12.93
N PHE A 12 -0.16 12.09 -14.04
CA PHE A 12 0.40 11.36 -15.18
C PHE A 12 1.54 12.15 -15.84
N SER A 13 1.36 13.46 -16.02
CA SER A 13 2.39 14.33 -16.58
C SER A 13 3.62 14.41 -15.68
N VAL A 14 3.43 14.60 -14.36
CA VAL A 14 4.54 14.61 -13.39
C VAL A 14 5.31 13.29 -13.41
N ASN A 15 4.62 12.15 -13.49
CA ASN A 15 5.27 10.84 -13.60
C ASN A 15 6.09 10.70 -14.89
N ILE A 16 5.56 11.15 -16.03
CA ILE A 16 6.30 11.12 -17.30
C ILE A 16 7.56 11.98 -17.19
N PHE A 17 7.43 13.23 -16.73
CA PHE A 17 8.57 14.13 -16.59
C PHE A 17 9.62 13.59 -15.62
N TRP A 18 9.20 12.98 -14.51
CA TRP A 18 10.11 12.36 -13.55
C TRP A 18 11.01 11.29 -14.19
N ILE A 19 10.46 10.46 -15.08
CA ILE A 19 11.23 9.43 -15.80
C ILE A 19 12.28 10.07 -16.70
N PHE A 20 11.94 11.16 -17.39
CA PHE A 20 12.87 11.88 -18.26
C PHE A 20 14.01 12.54 -17.47
N PHE A 21 13.73 13.11 -16.29
CA PHE A 21 14.77 13.71 -15.45
C PHE A 21 15.70 12.68 -14.80
N ARG A 22 15.19 11.48 -14.50
CA ARG A 22 15.99 10.41 -13.88
C ARG A 22 16.84 9.63 -14.89
N ALA A 23 16.42 9.57 -16.14
CA ALA A 23 17.10 8.77 -17.14
C ALA A 23 18.38 9.45 -17.65
N ILE A 24 19.47 8.67 -17.73
CA ILE A 24 20.78 9.14 -18.22
C ILE A 24 20.70 9.59 -19.69
N ASN A 25 19.90 8.89 -20.50
CA ASN A 25 19.76 9.11 -21.94
C ASN A 25 18.29 9.03 -22.36
N LEU A 26 17.94 9.71 -23.45
CA LEU A 26 16.58 9.73 -24.00
C LEU A 26 16.08 8.32 -24.40
N ASN A 27 16.97 7.48 -24.95
CA ASN A 27 16.65 6.08 -25.24
C ASN A 27 16.32 5.27 -23.98
N ASN A 28 16.94 5.57 -22.83
CA ASN A 28 16.64 4.91 -21.57
C ASN A 28 15.29 5.38 -21.00
N ALA A 29 14.97 6.67 -21.09
CA ALA A 29 13.67 7.21 -20.71
C ALA A 29 12.53 6.54 -21.49
N ILE A 30 12.67 6.43 -22.82
CA ILE A 30 11.67 5.78 -23.68
C ILE A 30 11.53 4.29 -23.35
N LYS A 31 12.62 3.59 -23.04
CA LYS A 31 12.56 2.17 -22.60
C LYS A 31 11.76 2.01 -21.31
N VAL A 32 12.02 2.85 -20.31
CA VAL A 32 11.30 2.82 -19.02
C VAL A 32 9.83 3.18 -19.22
N LEU A 33 9.54 4.21 -20.01
CA LEU A 33 8.18 4.63 -20.31
C LEU A 33 7.40 3.53 -21.05
N LYS A 34 8.01 2.88 -22.05
CA LYS A 34 7.43 1.69 -22.69
C LYS A 34 7.20 0.56 -21.69
N ALA A 35 8.15 0.27 -20.80
CA ALA A 35 7.98 -0.75 -19.77
C ALA A 35 6.82 -0.47 -18.81
N MET A 36 6.52 0.81 -18.52
CA MET A 36 5.37 1.19 -17.68
C MET A 36 4.02 0.99 -18.38
N PHE A 37 3.95 1.12 -19.71
CA PHE A 37 2.73 0.88 -20.50
C PHE A 37 2.62 -0.54 -21.07
N ILE A 38 3.69 -1.34 -21.03
CA ILE A 38 3.61 -2.78 -21.30
C ILE A 38 2.89 -3.43 -20.12
N ILE A 39 1.57 -3.32 -20.16
CA ILE A 39 0.66 -4.16 -19.41
C ILE A 39 0.74 -5.50 -20.13
N ASN A 40 1.58 -6.41 -19.64
CA ASN A 40 1.51 -7.80 -20.07
C ASN A 40 0.08 -8.27 -19.78
N THR A 41 -0.74 -8.36 -20.82
CA THR A 41 -2.16 -8.72 -20.72
C THR A 41 -2.34 -10.11 -20.10
N ASN A 42 -1.34 -10.98 -20.24
CA ASN A 42 -1.29 -12.29 -19.61
C ASN A 42 -0.92 -12.28 -18.11
N SER A 43 -0.44 -11.17 -17.54
CA SER A 43 -0.09 -11.07 -16.10
C SER A 43 -1.06 -10.24 -15.27
N PHE A 44 -2.05 -9.60 -15.89
CA PHE A 44 -3.11 -8.91 -15.16
C PHE A 44 -4.05 -9.91 -14.47
N LEU A 45 -4.20 -11.09 -15.07
CA LEU A 45 -4.70 -12.28 -14.39
C LEU A 45 -3.57 -12.85 -13.52
N ILE A 46 -3.91 -13.23 -12.29
CA ILE A 46 -3.06 -14.03 -11.41
C ILE A 46 -2.31 -15.06 -12.25
N SER A 47 -0.97 -14.94 -12.34
CA SER A 47 -0.21 -15.82 -13.22
C SER A 47 -0.53 -17.27 -12.89
N LEU A 48 -0.62 -18.14 -13.91
CA LEU A 48 -0.92 -19.57 -13.72
C LEU A 48 0.02 -20.21 -12.68
N LYS A 49 1.26 -19.72 -12.58
CA LYS A 49 2.23 -20.11 -11.54
C LYS A 49 1.78 -19.71 -10.14
N TYR A 50 1.25 -18.51 -9.95
CA TYR A 50 0.71 -18.05 -8.67
C TYR A 50 -0.58 -18.80 -8.29
N LYS A 51 -1.44 -19.10 -9.28
CA LYS A 51 -2.64 -19.92 -9.07
C LYS A 51 -2.28 -21.35 -8.62
N ASN A 52 -1.26 -21.96 -9.22
CA ASN A 52 -0.78 -23.27 -8.82
C ASN A 52 -0.05 -23.24 -7.45
N ALA A 53 0.67 -22.15 -7.15
CA ALA A 53 1.31 -21.95 -5.84
C ALA A 53 0.28 -21.77 -4.70
N LEU A 54 -0.89 -21.17 -4.99
CA LEU A 54 -1.99 -21.06 -4.03
C LEU A 54 -2.70 -22.40 -3.77
N ASN A 55 -2.78 -23.28 -4.77
CA ASN A 55 -3.46 -24.57 -4.65
C ASN A 55 -2.66 -25.62 -3.86
N ASN A 56 -1.33 -25.54 -3.87
CA ASN A 56 -0.48 -26.59 -3.32
C ASN A 56 -0.24 -26.49 -1.81
N SER A 57 -0.60 -25.39 -1.14
CA SER A 57 -0.47 -25.29 0.31
C SER A 57 -1.66 -24.56 0.93
N MET A 58 -2.28 -25.19 1.94
CA MET A 58 -3.39 -24.59 2.69
C MET A 58 -3.00 -23.24 3.31
N GLY A 59 -1.72 -23.06 3.67
CA GLY A 59 -1.16 -21.81 4.17
C GLY A 59 -1.27 -20.64 3.17
N ASN A 60 -1.04 -20.87 1.88
CA ASN A 60 -1.10 -19.80 0.87
C ASN A 60 -2.54 -19.31 0.64
N LYS A 61 -3.52 -20.22 0.70
CA LYS A 61 -4.94 -19.84 0.63
C LYS A 61 -5.39 -19.04 1.85
N LEU A 62 -4.94 -19.41 3.05
CA LEU A 62 -5.21 -18.67 4.28
C LEU A 62 -4.57 -17.28 4.27
N ILE A 63 -3.33 -17.15 3.80
CA ILE A 63 -2.64 -15.85 3.68
C ILE A 63 -3.38 -14.93 2.71
N LEU A 64 -3.82 -15.45 1.56
CA LEU A 64 -4.58 -14.67 0.60
C LEU A 64 -5.94 -14.24 1.16
N LEU A 65 -6.63 -15.11 1.89
CA LEU A 65 -7.88 -14.78 2.58
C LEU A 65 -7.67 -13.71 3.66
N LEU A 66 -6.60 -13.82 4.46
CA LEU A 66 -6.22 -12.80 5.44
C LEU A 66 -5.92 -11.45 4.78
N LEU A 67 -5.24 -11.44 3.63
CA LEU A 67 -4.98 -10.23 2.86
C LEU A 67 -6.27 -9.56 2.37
N VAL A 68 -7.20 -10.34 1.82
CA VAL A 68 -8.49 -9.81 1.37
C VAL A 68 -9.28 -9.22 2.54
N ILE A 69 -9.30 -9.91 3.68
CA ILE A 69 -9.95 -9.41 4.90
C ILE A 69 -9.26 -8.13 5.39
N ALA A 70 -7.93 -8.06 5.37
CA ALA A 70 -7.18 -6.87 5.77
C ALA A 70 -7.48 -5.67 4.86
N ILE A 71 -7.64 -5.88 3.55
CA ILE A 71 -8.03 -4.83 2.60
C ILE A 71 -9.45 -4.35 2.89
N LEU A 72 -10.39 -5.26 3.15
CA LEU A 72 -11.75 -4.88 3.51
C LEU A 72 -11.77 -4.06 4.80
N ILE A 73 -11.07 -4.53 5.85
CA ILE A 73 -10.96 -3.81 7.12
C ILE A 73 -10.33 -2.43 6.91
N SER A 74 -9.29 -2.30 6.08
CA SER A 74 -8.64 -1.01 5.88
C SER A 74 -9.52 0.01 5.15
N ILE A 75 -10.39 -0.44 4.24
CA ILE A 75 -11.32 0.43 3.52
C ILE A 75 -12.45 0.91 4.46
N PHE A 76 -12.99 0.02 5.30
CA PHE A 76 -14.11 0.35 6.18
C PHE A 76 -13.69 0.96 7.53
N SER A 77 -12.44 0.75 7.96
CA SER A 77 -11.97 1.26 9.25
C SER A 77 -11.60 2.73 9.15
N ILE A 78 -12.17 3.52 10.05
CA ILE A 78 -11.83 4.93 10.22
C ILE A 78 -10.36 5.04 10.65
N ASN A 79 -9.63 5.95 10.03
CA ASN A 79 -8.22 6.16 10.30
C ASN A 79 -7.99 6.55 11.77
N SER A 80 -6.87 6.12 12.34
CA SER A 80 -6.53 6.41 13.75
C SER A 80 -6.43 7.91 14.02
N SER A 81 -5.94 8.68 13.05
CA SER A 81 -5.91 10.15 13.11
C SER A 81 -7.31 10.75 13.24
N GLN A 82 -8.27 10.28 12.43
CA GLN A 82 -9.66 10.75 12.49
C GLN A 82 -10.35 10.38 13.80
N LYS A 83 -10.00 9.22 14.41
CA LYS A 83 -10.54 8.81 15.71
C LYS A 83 -10.12 9.72 16.87
N LYS A 84 -8.96 10.38 16.76
CA LYS A 84 -8.47 11.34 17.78
C LYS A 84 -9.37 12.57 17.87
N ASP A 85 -9.81 13.10 16.73
CA ASP A 85 -10.57 14.35 16.68
C ASP A 85 -11.99 14.20 17.25
N ILE A 86 -12.55 12.99 17.17
CA ILE A 86 -13.90 12.64 17.68
C ILE A 86 -13.78 11.95 19.05
N PHE A 87 -12.66 12.11 19.75
CA PHE A 87 -12.44 11.44 21.03
C PHE A 87 -13.40 11.95 22.10
N LYS A 88 -13.94 11.01 22.88
CA LYS A 88 -14.92 11.20 23.95
C LYS A 88 -14.61 10.15 25.00
N THR A 89 -14.64 10.53 26.26
CA THR A 89 -14.29 9.66 27.38
C THR A 89 -15.45 8.69 27.68
N THR A 90 -15.46 7.55 27.02
CA THR A 90 -16.38 6.43 27.31
C THR A 90 -15.59 5.24 27.88
N LYS A 91 -16.26 4.39 28.68
CA LYS A 91 -15.62 3.22 29.30
C LYS A 91 -14.98 2.27 28.27
N PHE A 92 -15.59 2.12 27.09
CA PHE A 92 -15.05 1.32 25.98
C PHE A 92 -13.76 1.90 25.41
N ARG A 93 -13.71 3.21 25.14
CA ARG A 93 -12.50 3.87 24.61
C ARG A 93 -11.35 3.87 25.62
N PHE A 94 -11.68 3.90 26.91
CA PHE A 94 -10.67 3.72 27.96
C PHE A 94 -10.00 2.34 27.89
N LEU A 95 -10.77 1.27 27.68
CA LEU A 95 -10.23 -0.07 27.48
C LEU A 95 -9.39 -0.17 26.19
N GLU A 96 -9.84 0.43 25.09
CA GLU A 96 -9.05 0.51 23.84
C GLU A 96 -7.71 1.22 24.07
N CYS A 97 -7.71 2.35 24.78
CA CYS A 97 -6.48 3.06 25.13
C CYS A 97 -5.54 2.23 26.00
N LEU A 98 -6.06 1.48 26.98
CA LEU A 98 -5.26 0.56 27.79
C LEU A 98 -4.60 -0.52 26.93
N LEU A 99 -5.36 -1.13 26.01
CA LEU A 99 -4.81 -2.13 25.09
C LEU A 99 -3.68 -1.56 24.22
N PHE A 100 -3.87 -0.35 23.67
CA PHE A 100 -2.80 0.31 22.91
C PHE A 100 -1.58 0.59 23.77
N LEU A 101 -1.77 1.07 25.00
CA LEU A 101 -0.67 1.35 25.93
C LEU A 101 0.13 0.07 26.22
N PHE A 102 -0.54 -1.03 26.60
CA PHE A 102 0.14 -2.31 26.83
C PHE A 102 0.87 -2.81 25.57
N SER A 103 0.22 -2.75 24.40
CA SER A 103 0.86 -3.16 23.15
C SER A 103 2.11 -2.33 22.83
N SER A 104 2.08 -1.03 23.13
CA SER A 104 3.20 -0.13 22.88
C SER A 104 4.41 -0.49 23.75
N ILE A 105 4.21 -0.73 25.05
CA ILE A 105 5.26 -1.14 26.00
C ILE A 105 5.94 -2.43 25.54
N MET A 106 5.17 -3.41 25.06
CA MET A 106 5.73 -4.67 24.55
C MET A 106 6.60 -4.46 23.29
N LEU A 107 6.33 -3.41 22.51
CA LEU A 107 7.02 -3.10 21.26
C LEU A 107 8.23 -2.18 21.45
N VAL A 108 8.36 -1.49 22.59
CA VAL A 108 9.46 -0.55 22.87
C VAL A 108 10.85 -1.20 22.71
N ASN A 109 10.99 -2.47 23.08
CA ASN A 109 12.29 -3.15 23.03
C ASN A 109 12.70 -3.61 21.62
N ARG A 110 11.92 -3.30 20.58
CA ARG A 110 12.30 -3.59 19.20
C ARG A 110 13.19 -2.49 18.66
N LEU A 111 14.38 -2.85 18.18
CA LEU A 111 15.20 -1.97 17.36
C LEU A 111 14.40 -1.58 16.12
N ALA A 112 13.85 -0.37 16.10
CA ALA A 112 13.23 0.18 14.91
C ALA A 112 14.36 0.43 13.90
N SER A 113 14.41 -0.37 12.82
CA SER A 113 15.21 0.01 11.67
C SER A 113 14.62 1.32 11.14
N PHE A 114 15.32 2.42 11.40
CA PHE A 114 14.96 3.72 10.88
C PHE A 114 15.01 3.60 9.36
N LEU A 115 13.85 3.50 8.72
CA LEU A 115 13.67 3.59 7.27
C LEU A 115 13.87 5.06 6.85
N TYR A 116 15.02 5.64 7.20
CA TYR A 116 15.49 6.83 6.50
C TYR A 116 16.17 6.33 5.24
N PHE A 117 15.46 6.53 4.13
CA PHE A 117 16.00 6.74 2.80
C PHE A 117 17.49 6.37 2.67
N ASN A 118 17.76 5.12 2.31
CA ASN A 118 18.94 4.82 1.52
C ASN A 118 18.72 5.51 0.16
N PHE A 119 19.12 6.78 0.10
CA PHE A 119 19.40 7.46 -1.16
C PHE A 119 20.64 6.84 -1.80
#